data_AF-A0A2G4FTS7-F1
#
_entry.id   AF-A0A2G4FTS7-F1
#
_cell.length_a   1.000
_cell.length_b   1.000
_cell.length_c   1.000
_cell.angle_alpha   90.00
_cell.angle_beta   90.00
_cell.angle_gamma   90.00
#
_symmetry.space_group_name_H-M   'P 1'
#
loop_
_entity.id
_entity.type
_entity.pdbx_description
1 polymer ?
#
loop_
_entity_poly.entity_id
_entity_poly.type
_entity_poly.pdbx_seq_one_letter_code
_entity_poly.pdbx_strand_id
1 'polypeptide(L)'
;MSSPNPRPVAESGARAPSLTAALLLDRTDPRPVHFIGIAGAGMSALAELLARRGVRIQGTDANPAGAPDLARYGITVAAHDAALVAGARAVVYSSAI
;
A
#
# COMPACT_ATOMS: atom_id res chain seq x y z
N MET A 1 26.74 -20.48 48.32
CA MET A 1 26.77 -19.27 47.47
C MET A 1 26.58 -19.72 46.03
N SER A 2 25.33 -19.83 45.57
CA SER A 2 25.04 -20.20 44.18
C SER A 2 25.10 -18.96 43.30
N SER A 3 26.00 -18.95 42.32
CA SER A 3 26.00 -17.96 41.24
C SER A 3 24.74 -18.11 40.38
N PRO A 4 24.07 -17.03 39.97
CA PRO A 4 22.96 -17.11 39.03
C PRO A 4 23.48 -17.31 37.61
N ASN A 5 22.93 -18.30 36.90
CA ASN A 5 23.15 -18.53 35.48
C ASN A 5 22.47 -17.41 34.66
N PRO A 6 23.15 -16.71 33.73
CA PRO A 6 22.50 -15.73 32.87
C PRO A 6 21.55 -16.43 31.89
N ARG A 7 20.26 -16.08 31.94
CA ARG A 7 19.30 -16.49 30.90
C ARG A 7 19.68 -15.81 29.57
N PRO A 8 19.61 -16.51 28.43
CA PRO A 8 19.82 -15.87 27.14
C PRO A 8 18.72 -14.84 26.95
N VAL A 9 19.12 -13.58 26.77
CA VAL A 9 18.23 -12.50 26.38
C VAL A 9 17.80 -12.82 24.95
N ALA A 10 16.53 -13.20 24.77
CA ALA A 10 15.97 -13.37 23.44
C ALA A 10 15.93 -12.00 22.77
N GLU A 11 16.92 -11.72 21.91
CA GLU A 11 16.84 -10.59 20.99
C GLU A 11 15.62 -10.83 20.08
N SER A 12 14.58 -10.01 20.30
CA SER A 12 13.36 -10.00 19.50
C SER A 12 13.73 -9.63 18.06
N GLY A 13 13.96 -10.64 17.23
CA GLY A 13 14.34 -10.48 15.82
C GLY A 13 13.29 -9.63 15.10
N ALA A 14 13.73 -8.51 14.52
CA ALA A 14 12.91 -7.70 13.63
C ALA A 14 12.40 -8.62 12.50
N ARG A 15 11.09 -8.89 12.50
CA ARG A 15 10.46 -9.72 11.48
C ARG A 15 10.64 -9.00 10.15
N ALA A 16 11.41 -9.59 9.23
CA ALA A 16 11.57 -9.04 7.89
C ALA A 16 10.18 -8.78 7.28
N PRO A 17 9.97 -7.62 6.63
CA PRO A 17 8.68 -7.31 6.03
C PRO A 17 8.32 -8.42 5.03
N SER A 18 7.04 -8.77 4.97
CA SER A 18 6.57 -9.67 3.91
C SER A 18 6.95 -9.08 2.55
N LEU A 19 7.25 -9.93 1.55
CA LEU A 19 7.58 -9.48 0.20
C LEU A 19 6.53 -8.52 -0.36
N THR A 20 5.25 -8.73 -0.01
CA THR A 20 4.13 -7.83 -0.34
C THR A 20 4.31 -6.44 0.27
N ALA A 21 4.63 -6.34 1.56
CA ALA A 21 4.86 -5.06 2.23
C ALA A 21 6.11 -4.35 1.68
N ALA A 22 7.16 -5.12 1.35
CA ALA A 22 8.37 -4.59 0.73
C ALA A 22 8.05 -3.94 -0.63
N LEU A 23 7.29 -4.61 -1.50
CA LEU A 23 6.91 -4.06 -2.82
C LEU A 23 6.01 -2.83 -2.72
N LEU A 24 5.09 -2.78 -1.76
CA LEU A 24 4.20 -1.64 -1.59
C LEU A 24 4.95 -0.40 -1.09
N LEU A 25 5.95 -0.58 -0.23
CA LEU A 25 6.65 0.52 0.45
C LEU A 25 8.02 0.85 -0.17
N ASP A 26 8.49 0.07 -1.14
CA ASP A 26 9.76 0.33 -1.81
C ASP A 26 9.71 1.71 -2.51
N ARG A 27 10.57 2.63 -2.09
CA ARG A 27 10.63 3.97 -2.69
C ARG A 27 11.67 4.07 -3.80
N THR A 28 12.47 3.02 -4.00
CA THR A 28 13.49 2.97 -5.05
C THR A 28 12.89 2.63 -6.41
N ASP A 29 11.78 1.90 -6.44
CA ASP A 29 11.00 1.68 -7.65
C ASP A 29 10.08 2.89 -7.93
N PRO A 30 10.25 3.63 -9.05
CA PRO A 30 9.43 4.79 -9.37
C PRO A 30 8.02 4.44 -9.87
N ARG A 31 7.75 3.17 -10.21
CA ARG A 31 6.46 2.71 -10.73
C ARG A 31 5.36 2.82 -9.67
N PRO A 32 4.13 3.17 -10.05
CA PRO A 32 3.05 3.33 -9.10
C PRO A 32 2.51 1.99 -8.60
N VAL A 33 1.82 2.04 -7.45
CA VAL A 33 0.90 0.99 -7.02
C VAL A 33 -0.49 1.34 -7.56
N HIS A 34 -1.14 0.38 -8.24
CA HIS A 34 -2.47 0.56 -8.81
C HIS A 34 -3.54 -0.03 -7.88
N PHE A 35 -4.54 0.76 -7.51
CA PHE A 35 -5.67 0.34 -6.69
C PHE A 35 -6.91 0.11 -7.56
N ILE A 36 -7.57 -1.04 -7.43
CA ILE A 36 -8.88 -1.31 -8.05
C ILE A 36 -9.94 -1.23 -6.95
N GLY A 37 -10.98 -0.43 -7.16
CA GLY A 37 -11.94 -0.09 -6.10
C GLY A 37 -11.40 0.97 -5.14
N ILE A 38 -10.61 1.92 -5.64
CA ILE A 38 -9.89 2.89 -4.81
C ILE A 38 -10.83 3.85 -4.06
N ALA A 39 -12.07 4.04 -4.52
CA ALA A 39 -13.02 4.93 -3.87
C ALA A 39 -13.70 4.29 -2.65
N GLY A 40 -13.58 2.97 -2.45
CA GLY A 40 -14.08 2.30 -1.26
C GLY A 40 -13.39 2.79 0.02
N ALA A 41 -14.14 2.89 1.13
CA ALA A 41 -13.67 3.54 2.37
C ALA A 41 -12.33 3.00 2.91
N GLY A 42 -12.09 1.68 2.85
CA GLY A 42 -10.82 1.09 3.28
C GLY A 42 -9.67 1.35 2.30
N MET A 43 -9.98 1.34 1.00
CA MET A 43 -8.98 1.49 -0.05
C MET A 43 -8.53 2.93 -0.21
N SER A 44 -9.43 3.90 -0.09
CA SER A 44 -9.10 5.33 -0.11
C SER A 44 -8.20 5.70 1.08
N ALA A 45 -8.51 5.21 2.28
CA ALA A 45 -7.68 5.40 3.47
C ALA A 45 -6.27 4.79 3.31
N LEU A 46 -6.18 3.58 2.76
CA LEU A 46 -4.89 2.93 2.49
C LEU A 46 -4.10 3.67 1.40
N ALA A 47 -4.75 4.08 0.32
CA ALA A 47 -4.13 4.85 -0.76
C ALA A 47 -3.57 6.17 -0.25
N GLU A 48 -4.34 6.91 0.56
CA GLU A 48 -3.88 8.12 1.23
C GLU A 48 -2.65 7.86 2.11
N LEU A 49 -2.71 6.83 2.97
CA LEU A 49 -1.59 6.49 3.87
C LEU A 49 -0.30 6.22 3.10
N LEU A 50 -0.38 5.47 1.99
CA LEU A 50 0.79 5.17 1.16
C LEU A 50 1.30 6.40 0.41
N ALA A 51 0.41 7.24 -0.12
CA ALA A 51 0.78 8.49 -0.77
C ALA A 51 1.51 9.43 0.21
N ARG A 52 1.01 9.57 1.45
CA ARG A 52 1.69 10.33 2.52
C ARG A 52 3.07 9.78 2.86
N ARG A 53 3.33 8.49 2.62
CA ARG A 53 4.65 7.86 2.79
C ARG A 53 5.57 8.01 1.58
N GLY A 54 5.13 8.72 0.54
CA GLY A 54 5.90 8.99 -0.68
C GLY A 54 5.80 7.89 -1.74
N VAL A 55 4.83 6.98 -1.62
CA VAL A 55 4.56 5.98 -2.66
C VAL A 55 3.71 6.62 -3.75
N ARG A 56 4.05 6.41 -5.03
CA ARG A 56 3.17 6.83 -6.13
C ARG A 56 1.96 5.92 -6.20
N ILE A 57 0.77 6.50 -6.12
CA ILE A 57 -0.50 5.79 -6.16
C ILE A 57 -1.32 6.26 -7.34
N GLN A 58 -1.97 5.31 -8.01
CA GLN A 58 -3.02 5.55 -8.98
C GLN A 58 -4.14 4.52 -8.74
N GLY A 59 -5.32 4.73 -9.28
CA GLY A 59 -6.33 3.69 -9.21
C GLY A 59 -7.55 3.90 -10.09
N THR A 60 -8.42 2.90 -10.05
CA THR A 60 -9.69 2.88 -10.76
C THR A 60 -10.83 2.54 -9.82
N ASP A 61 -12.02 3.04 -10.17
CA ASP A 61 -13.26 2.71 -9.47
C ASP A 61 -14.46 2.79 -10.44
N ALA A 62 -15.54 2.07 -10.13
CA ALA A 62 -16.81 2.18 -10.83
C ALA A 62 -17.45 3.56 -10.64
N ASN A 63 -17.17 4.22 -9.50
CA ASN A 63 -17.51 5.62 -9.25
C ASN A 63 -16.25 6.47 -8.99
N PRO A 64 -15.58 6.99 -10.03
CA PRO A 64 -14.35 7.77 -9.89
C PRO A 64 -14.49 9.04 -9.05
N ALA A 65 -15.71 9.61 -8.98
CA ALA A 65 -16.02 10.76 -8.15
C ALA A 65 -16.27 10.40 -6.68
N GLY A 66 -16.26 9.10 -6.32
CA GLY A 66 -16.59 8.61 -4.98
C GLY A 66 -15.55 8.89 -3.90
N ALA A 67 -14.33 9.32 -4.27
CA ALA A 67 -13.28 9.68 -3.32
C ALA A 67 -12.54 10.96 -3.75
N PRO A 68 -13.22 12.12 -3.74
CA PRO A 68 -12.67 13.38 -4.25
C PRO A 68 -11.47 13.87 -3.44
N ASP A 69 -11.35 13.48 -2.17
CA ASP A 69 -10.24 13.87 -1.30
C ASP A 69 -8.89 13.30 -1.76
N LEU A 70 -8.87 12.19 -2.50
CA LEU A 70 -7.64 11.57 -3.00
C LEU A 70 -6.84 12.49 -3.95
N ALA A 71 -7.53 13.38 -4.66
CA ALA A 71 -6.89 14.38 -5.52
C ALA A 71 -5.98 15.34 -4.73
N ARG A 72 -6.28 15.60 -3.45
CA ARG A 72 -5.44 16.44 -2.57
C ARG A 72 -4.07 15.82 -2.28
N TYR A 73 -3.95 14.50 -2.45
CA TYR A 73 -2.71 13.76 -2.29
C TYR A 73 -2.03 13.44 -3.62
N GLY A 74 -2.50 14.04 -4.73
CA GLY A 74 -1.97 13.82 -6.08
C GLY A 74 -2.32 12.45 -6.67
N ILE A 75 -3.32 11.76 -6.10
CA ILE A 75 -3.75 10.44 -6.56
C ILE A 75 -4.83 10.63 -7.63
N THR A 76 -4.62 10.02 -8.79
CA THR A 76 -5.59 10.02 -9.89
C THR A 76 -6.50 8.81 -9.78
N VAL A 77 -7.82 9.03 -9.87
CA VAL A 77 -8.85 7.99 -9.91
C VAL A 77 -9.55 8.04 -11.27
N ALA A 78 -9.53 6.92 -12.00
CA ALA A 78 -10.17 6.79 -13.30
C ALA A 78 -11.30 5.73 -13.29
N ALA A 79 -12.07 5.64 -14.37
CA ALA A 79 -12.96 4.50 -14.58
C ALA A 79 -12.14 3.23 -14.85
N HIS A 80 -12.74 2.05 -14.64
CA HIS A 80 -12.06 0.78 -14.88
C HIS A 80 -11.63 0.62 -16.35
N ASP A 81 -10.34 0.38 -16.54
CA ASP A 81 -9.72 0.01 -17.81
C ASP A 81 -8.49 -0.86 -17.52
N ALA A 82 -8.43 -2.04 -18.14
CA ALA A 82 -7.33 -2.97 -17.96
C ALA A 82 -5.98 -2.38 -18.39
N ALA A 83 -5.96 -1.45 -19.35
CA ALA A 83 -4.75 -0.78 -19.80
C ALA A 83 -4.08 0.05 -18.69
N LEU A 84 -4.85 0.54 -17.71
CA LEU A 84 -4.34 1.40 -16.64
C LEU A 84 -3.53 0.65 -15.58
N VAL A 85 -3.57 -0.68 -15.58
CA VAL A 85 -2.75 -1.52 -14.71
C VAL A 85 -1.33 -1.67 -15.27
N ALA A 86 -1.14 -1.44 -16.57
CA ALA A 86 0.16 -1.58 -17.22
C ALA A 86 1.21 -0.67 -16.57
N GLY A 87 2.38 -1.25 -16.27
CA GLY A 87 3.49 -0.53 -15.65
C GLY A 87 3.37 -0.30 -14.13
N ALA A 88 2.28 -0.74 -13.49
CA ALA A 88 2.21 -0.79 -12.03
C ALA A 88 3.14 -1.88 -11.47
N ARG A 89 3.79 -1.60 -10.33
CA ARG A 89 4.64 -2.61 -9.66
C ARG A 89 3.84 -3.57 -8.77
N ALA A 90 2.65 -3.15 -8.36
CA ALA A 90 1.73 -3.95 -7.56
C ALA A 90 0.29 -3.48 -7.84
N VAL A 91 -0.63 -4.42 -7.69
CA VAL A 91 -2.08 -4.17 -7.76
C VAL A 91 -2.68 -4.48 -6.41
N VAL A 92 -3.50 -3.57 -5.90
CA VAL A 92 -4.25 -3.73 -4.65
C VAL A 92 -5.73 -3.66 -4.99
N TYR A 93 -6.49 -4.65 -4.55
CA TYR A 93 -7.93 -4.71 -4.72
C TYR A 93 -8.56 -5.27 -3.44
N SER A 94 -9.85 -5.00 -3.25
CA SER A 94 -10.61 -5.59 -2.15
C SER A 94 -11.43 -6.78 -2.64
N SER A 95 -11.96 -7.58 -1.73
CA SER A 95 -12.89 -8.68 -2.07
C SER A 95 -14.25 -8.20 -2.61
N ALA A 96 -14.54 -6.90 -2.55
CA ALA A 96 -15.76 -6.31 -3.07
C ALA A 96 -15.67 -5.93 -4.56
N ILE A 97 -14.56 -6.27 -5.20
CA ILE A 97 -14.23 -6.01 -6.61
C ILE A 97 -14.31 -7.31 -7.40
#